data_AF-Q28GR3-F1
#
_entry.id   AF-Q28GR3-F1
#
_cell.length_a   1.000
_cell.length_b   1.000
_cell.length_c   1.000
_cell.angle_alpha   90.00
_cell.angle_beta   90.00
_cell.angle_gamma   90.00
#
_symmetry.space_group_name_H-M   'P 1'
#
loop_
_entity.id
_entity.type
_entity.pdbx_description
1 polymer ?
#
loop_
_entity_poly.entity_id
_entity_poly.type
_entity_poly.pdbx_seq_one_letter_code
_entity_poly.pdbx_strand_id
1 'polypeptide(L)'
;MASSYSDGGVPNGSNMSPLSFCLTEAKDKFTVATREAVGCKNIKPLLNIFTQLPGSENEKKPTLDQVFRVVLEEEIINQVSCENCLAIISLAINGVTDGICTATTPFVLLGDVLDCLPLAYCDKIFTFVEKNVGTWKSNTFYSAGKNYLLRMCNDLLRRLSKSQNTVFCGRIQLFLARLFPLSEKSGLNLQSQFNLENVTVFNANEQESTLGQKVEEKDDGMEIEEGEMGDDDAPNSSSIPIDYNLYRKFWTLQDFFRNPVQCYDKNSWKTFLKFSDEVLTVFKSYKLDDTQASRKKIEELKSGGEHVYFAKFLTSEKLMDLQLSDSNFRRHILVQYLILFQYLKGQVKFKSSNYILLDEQSLWIEDTTKLVHQLLSETPPVGEKFSKTVEHILNTEENWNAWKNEGCPSFVKERPTETKP
;
A
#
# COMPACT_ATOMS: atom_id res chain seq x y z
N MET A 1 -40.46 84.70 -24.57
CA MET A 1 -41.19 84.51 -25.84
C MET A 1 -40.36 83.57 -26.71
N ALA A 2 -41.03 82.62 -27.33
CA ALA A 2 -40.49 81.45 -28.00
C ALA A 2 -39.55 81.77 -29.19
N SER A 3 -38.58 80.88 -29.44
CA SER A 3 -38.36 80.37 -30.80
C SER A 3 -37.55 79.08 -30.83
N SER A 4 -38.02 78.23 -31.72
CA SER A 4 -37.76 76.83 -32.04
C SER A 4 -36.65 76.62 -33.07
N TYR A 5 -35.89 75.53 -32.96
CA TYR A 5 -35.18 74.85 -34.06
C TYR A 5 -35.02 73.36 -33.65
N SER A 6 -35.88 72.46 -34.14
CA SER A 6 -35.70 71.62 -35.34
C SER A 6 -34.45 70.74 -35.29
N ASP A 7 -34.56 69.54 -34.72
CA ASP A 7 -33.52 68.51 -34.71
C ASP A 7 -33.82 67.48 -35.82
N GLY A 8 -32.89 67.35 -36.76
CA GLY A 8 -32.95 66.46 -37.90
C GLY A 8 -32.09 65.23 -37.66
N GLY A 9 -32.72 64.06 -37.69
CA GLY A 9 -32.05 62.79 -37.40
C GLY A 9 -31.05 62.33 -38.46
N VAL A 10 -30.07 61.55 -37.97
CA VAL A 10 -29.36 60.51 -38.73
C VAL A 10 -29.27 59.28 -37.81
N PRO A 11 -29.78 58.10 -38.19
CA PRO A 11 -29.65 56.90 -37.38
C PRO A 11 -28.33 56.22 -37.74
N ASN A 12 -27.38 56.17 -36.81
CA ASN A 12 -26.14 55.44 -37.00
C ASN A 12 -25.86 54.53 -35.80
N GLY A 13 -25.61 53.26 -36.12
CA GLY A 13 -24.93 52.33 -35.22
C GLY A 13 -25.85 51.53 -34.32
N SER A 14 -26.33 50.40 -34.83
CA SER A 14 -26.68 49.23 -34.03
C SER A 14 -25.52 48.90 -33.08
N ASN A 15 -25.66 49.27 -31.80
CA ASN A 15 -24.82 48.77 -30.72
C ASN A 15 -25.01 47.25 -30.63
N MET A 16 -24.11 46.49 -31.26
CA MET A 16 -23.90 45.08 -30.94
C MET A 16 -23.37 45.02 -29.51
N SER A 17 -24.25 44.73 -28.56
CA SER A 17 -23.87 44.29 -27.22
C SER A 17 -22.89 43.12 -27.35
N PRO A 18 -21.79 43.06 -26.59
CA PRO A 18 -20.94 41.87 -26.58
C PRO A 18 -21.80 40.68 -26.14
N LEU A 19 -21.84 39.62 -26.96
CA LEU A 19 -22.56 38.38 -26.68
C LEU A 19 -22.24 37.92 -25.25
N SER A 20 -23.21 37.99 -24.35
CA SER A 20 -23.06 37.55 -22.96
C SER A 20 -22.99 36.02 -22.93
N PHE A 21 -22.10 35.48 -22.08
CA PHE A 21 -21.99 34.04 -21.89
C PHE A 21 -23.27 33.51 -21.21
N CYS A 22 -24.02 32.66 -21.93
CA CYS A 22 -25.19 31.97 -21.39
C CYS A 22 -24.79 30.58 -20.87
N LEU A 23 -24.77 30.41 -19.54
CA LEU A 23 -24.35 29.17 -18.88
C LEU A 23 -25.17 27.94 -19.31
N THR A 24 -26.50 28.08 -19.41
CA THR A 24 -27.39 26.97 -19.77
C THR A 24 -27.16 26.52 -21.21
N GLU A 25 -27.09 27.46 -22.15
CA GLU A 25 -26.84 27.16 -23.56
C GLU A 25 -25.45 26.57 -23.79
N ALA A 26 -24.44 27.10 -23.08
CA ALA A 26 -23.08 26.55 -23.11
C ALA A 26 -23.03 25.12 -22.59
N LYS A 27 -23.73 24.82 -21.47
CA LYS A 27 -23.83 23.48 -20.90
C LYS A 27 -24.45 22.50 -21.88
N ASP A 28 -25.56 22.86 -22.53
CA ASP A 28 -26.25 21.99 -23.48
C ASP A 28 -25.37 21.69 -24.71
N LYS A 29 -24.75 22.73 -25.28
CA LYS A 29 -23.83 22.60 -26.42
C LYS A 29 -22.62 21.73 -26.08
N PHE A 30 -21.99 21.96 -24.92
CA PHE A 30 -20.88 21.12 -24.47
C PHE A 30 -21.32 19.69 -24.18
N THR A 31 -22.53 19.46 -23.67
CA THR A 31 -23.04 18.10 -23.37
C THR A 31 -23.19 17.30 -24.66
N VAL A 32 -23.79 17.89 -25.70
CA VAL A 32 -23.93 17.25 -27.02
C VAL A 32 -22.55 16.95 -27.62
N ALA A 33 -21.64 17.93 -27.60
CA ALA A 33 -20.29 17.77 -28.12
C ALA A 33 -19.46 16.74 -27.34
N THR A 34 -19.67 16.62 -26.03
CA THR A 34 -19.00 15.61 -25.20
C THR A 34 -19.47 14.21 -25.58
N ARG A 35 -20.78 14.00 -25.77
CA ARG A 35 -21.32 12.70 -26.21
C ARG A 35 -20.80 12.30 -27.59
N GLU A 36 -20.73 13.25 -28.53
CA GLU A 36 -20.13 13.03 -29.85
C GLU A 36 -18.63 12.70 -29.75
N ALA A 37 -17.90 13.43 -28.91
CA ALA A 37 -16.47 13.21 -28.68
C ALA A 37 -16.19 11.84 -28.06
N VAL A 38 -17.05 11.35 -27.17
CA VAL A 38 -16.97 10.00 -26.58
C VAL A 38 -17.16 8.93 -27.65
N GLY A 39 -18.19 9.07 -28.49
CA GLY A 39 -18.46 8.12 -29.59
C GLY A 39 -17.32 8.06 -30.62
N CYS A 40 -16.74 9.21 -30.97
CA CYS A 40 -15.66 9.32 -31.95
C CYS A 40 -14.24 9.19 -31.35
N LYS A 41 -14.12 9.09 -30.01
CA LYS A 41 -12.85 9.12 -29.24
C LYS A 41 -11.92 10.27 -29.67
N ASN A 42 -12.50 11.43 -29.98
CA ASN A 42 -11.78 12.57 -30.54
C ASN A 42 -12.23 13.87 -29.89
N ILE A 43 -11.29 14.73 -29.52
CA ILE A 43 -11.55 16.00 -28.84
C ILE A 43 -11.94 17.15 -29.78
N LYS A 44 -11.75 17.00 -31.10
CA LYS A 44 -12.05 18.05 -32.08
C LYS A 44 -13.47 18.66 -31.98
N PRO A 45 -14.55 17.89 -31.75
CA PRO A 45 -15.88 18.47 -31.54
C PRO A 45 -15.93 19.44 -30.37
N LEU A 46 -15.24 19.12 -29.27
CA LEU A 46 -15.16 19.97 -28.08
C LEU A 46 -14.35 21.25 -28.33
N LEU A 47 -13.22 21.16 -29.04
CA LEU A 47 -12.40 22.32 -29.41
C LEU A 47 -13.19 23.32 -30.27
N ASN A 48 -13.96 22.81 -31.24
CA ASN A 48 -14.77 23.63 -32.12
C ASN A 48 -15.85 24.39 -31.34
N ILE A 49 -16.54 23.74 -30.40
CA ILE A 49 -17.55 24.41 -29.58
C ILE A 49 -16.93 25.38 -28.58
N PHE A 50 -15.78 25.04 -27.98
CA PHE A 50 -15.08 25.90 -27.02
C PHE A 50 -14.63 27.24 -27.64
N THR A 51 -14.18 27.19 -28.90
CA THR A 51 -13.77 28.38 -29.67
C THR A 51 -14.97 29.21 -30.15
N GLN A 52 -16.09 28.58 -30.50
CA GLN A 52 -17.29 29.26 -30.99
C GLN A 52 -18.11 29.95 -29.89
N LEU A 53 -18.07 29.47 -28.65
CA LEU A 53 -18.84 30.07 -27.57
C LEU A 53 -18.30 31.46 -27.21
N PRO A 54 -19.15 32.45 -26.91
CA PRO A 54 -18.70 33.72 -26.32
C PRO A 54 -18.23 33.49 -24.87
N GLY A 55 -17.57 34.48 -24.25
CA GLY A 55 -17.16 34.41 -22.84
C GLY A 55 -15.68 34.09 -22.59
N SER A 56 -15.26 34.28 -21.34
CA SER A 56 -13.87 34.11 -20.92
C SER A 56 -13.51 32.64 -20.69
N GLU A 57 -12.22 32.30 -20.75
CA GLU A 57 -11.75 30.94 -20.40
C GLU A 57 -12.13 30.55 -18.96
N ASN A 58 -12.20 31.52 -18.05
CA ASN A 58 -12.56 31.30 -16.65
C ASN A 58 -14.02 30.89 -16.46
N GLU A 59 -14.89 31.12 -17.44
CA GLU A 59 -16.29 30.69 -17.42
C GLU A 59 -16.48 29.39 -18.21
N LYS A 60 -15.80 29.28 -19.36
CA LYS A 60 -15.89 28.11 -20.24
C LYS A 60 -15.27 26.86 -19.64
N LYS A 61 -14.08 26.96 -19.03
CA LYS A 61 -13.36 25.79 -18.48
C LYS A 61 -14.15 25.11 -17.36
N PRO A 62 -14.64 25.82 -16.32
CA PRO A 62 -15.43 25.17 -15.27
C PRO A 62 -16.76 24.62 -15.78
N THR A 63 -17.37 25.27 -16.77
CA THR A 63 -18.61 24.77 -17.40
C THR A 63 -18.35 23.43 -18.10
N LEU A 64 -17.26 23.33 -18.85
CA LEU A 64 -16.85 22.08 -19.50
C LEU A 64 -16.46 21.00 -18.48
N ASP A 65 -15.73 21.38 -17.43
CA ASP A 65 -15.37 20.46 -16.33
C ASP A 65 -16.62 19.86 -15.66
N GLN A 66 -17.67 20.68 -15.45
CA GLN A 66 -18.94 20.21 -14.92
C GLN A 66 -19.70 19.31 -15.90
N VAL A 67 -19.66 19.62 -17.20
CA VAL A 67 -20.29 18.78 -18.22
C VAL A 67 -19.65 17.40 -18.26
N PHE A 68 -18.32 17.31 -18.15
CA PHE A 68 -17.64 16.01 -18.06
C PHE A 68 -18.13 15.18 -16.87
N ARG A 69 -18.35 15.79 -15.71
CA ARG A 69 -18.90 15.08 -14.53
C ARG A 69 -20.33 14.60 -14.75
N VAL A 70 -21.19 15.43 -15.33
CA VAL A 70 -22.60 15.06 -15.60
C VAL A 70 -22.67 13.90 -16.58
N VAL A 71 -21.91 13.94 -17.68
CA VAL A 71 -21.89 12.85 -18.66
C VAL A 71 -21.32 11.58 -18.03
N LEU A 72 -20.30 11.69 -17.19
CA LEU A 72 -19.71 10.55 -16.48
C LEU A 72 -20.69 9.93 -15.48
N GLU A 73 -21.43 10.75 -14.74
CA GLU A 73 -22.48 10.32 -13.81
C GLU A 73 -23.58 9.55 -14.54
N GLU A 74 -24.05 10.06 -15.69
CA GLU A 74 -25.04 9.37 -16.54
C GLU A 74 -24.52 7.99 -17.00
N GLU A 75 -23.27 7.89 -17.44
CA GLU A 75 -22.66 6.62 -17.86
C GLU A 75 -22.53 5.62 -16.69
N ILE A 76 -22.20 6.10 -15.49
CA ILE A 76 -22.14 5.26 -14.28
C ILE A 76 -23.53 4.74 -13.90
N ILE A 77 -24.55 5.61 -13.91
CA ILE A 77 -25.94 5.24 -13.56
C ILE A 77 -26.49 4.22 -14.57
N ASN A 78 -26.22 4.43 -15.86
CA ASN A 78 -26.67 3.56 -16.93
C ASN A 78 -25.92 2.21 -16.98
N GLN A 79 -25.02 1.95 -16.02
CA GLN A 79 -24.16 0.76 -15.94
C GLN A 79 -23.38 0.48 -17.23
N VAL A 80 -23.04 1.54 -17.96
CA VAL A 80 -22.37 1.42 -19.24
C VAL A 80 -20.91 1.02 -19.03
N SER A 81 -20.36 0.30 -20.00
CA SER A 81 -19.02 -0.28 -19.99
C SER A 81 -17.94 0.68 -19.45
N CYS A 82 -16.98 0.15 -18.68
CA CYS A 82 -15.83 0.92 -18.18
C CYS A 82 -15.06 1.65 -19.29
N GLU A 83 -15.16 1.18 -20.53
CA GLU A 83 -14.51 1.79 -21.70
C GLU A 83 -14.99 3.22 -21.95
N ASN A 84 -16.28 3.51 -21.75
CA ASN A 84 -16.83 4.86 -21.92
C ASN A 84 -16.33 5.81 -20.83
N CYS A 85 -16.32 5.37 -19.56
CA CYS A 85 -15.76 6.16 -18.46
C CYS A 85 -14.28 6.48 -18.71
N LEU A 86 -13.50 5.50 -19.17
CA LEU A 86 -12.09 5.70 -19.52
C LEU A 86 -11.91 6.61 -20.73
N ALA A 87 -12.79 6.53 -21.73
CA ALA A 87 -12.78 7.43 -22.89
C ALA A 87 -13.04 8.88 -22.47
N ILE A 88 -14.01 9.12 -21.57
CA ILE A 88 -14.30 10.44 -21.00
C ILE A 88 -13.06 11.01 -20.29
N ILE A 89 -12.42 10.21 -19.43
CA ILE A 89 -11.20 10.63 -18.72
C ILE A 89 -10.06 10.93 -19.71
N SER A 90 -9.90 10.10 -20.75
CA SER A 90 -8.90 10.34 -21.79
C SER A 90 -9.16 11.63 -22.57
N LEU A 91 -10.42 11.96 -22.84
CA LEU A 91 -10.80 13.24 -23.47
C LEU A 91 -10.51 14.41 -22.54
N ALA A 92 -10.76 14.28 -21.23
CA ALA A 92 -10.41 15.30 -20.27
C ALA A 92 -8.89 15.53 -20.19
N ILE A 93 -8.07 14.47 -20.26
CA ILE A 93 -6.60 14.58 -20.33
C ILE A 93 -6.19 15.37 -21.58
N ASN A 94 -6.72 15.02 -22.75
CA ASN A 94 -6.44 15.74 -24.00
C ASN A 94 -6.94 17.19 -23.93
N GLY A 95 -8.05 17.45 -23.22
CA GLY A 95 -8.59 18.79 -23.03
C GLY A 95 -7.69 19.66 -22.17
N VAL A 96 -6.98 19.07 -21.21
CA VAL A 96 -5.95 19.78 -20.45
C VAL A 96 -4.74 20.07 -21.31
N THR A 97 -4.29 19.14 -22.16
CA THR A 97 -3.15 19.39 -23.07
C THR A 97 -3.44 20.46 -24.10
N ASP A 98 -4.67 20.52 -24.60
CA ASP A 98 -5.13 21.54 -25.55
C ASP A 98 -5.58 22.84 -24.87
N GLY A 99 -5.51 22.92 -23.53
CA GLY A 99 -5.77 24.12 -22.76
C GLY A 99 -7.24 24.49 -22.58
N ILE A 100 -8.19 23.59 -22.87
CA ILE A 100 -9.64 23.79 -22.72
C ILE A 100 -10.22 23.29 -21.41
N CYS A 101 -9.48 22.49 -20.64
CA CYS A 101 -9.90 21.94 -19.35
C CYS A 101 -8.96 22.32 -18.21
N THR A 102 -9.48 22.29 -16.99
CA THR A 102 -8.66 22.49 -15.79
C THR A 102 -7.78 21.26 -15.53
N ALA A 103 -6.53 21.47 -15.16
CA ALA A 103 -5.56 20.38 -14.90
C ALA A 103 -5.99 19.42 -13.78
N THR A 104 -6.91 19.83 -12.90
CA THR A 104 -7.45 18.99 -11.82
C THR A 104 -8.58 18.07 -12.27
N THR A 105 -9.26 18.38 -13.38
CA THR A 105 -10.49 17.70 -13.82
C THR A 105 -10.32 16.20 -14.02
N PRO A 106 -9.30 15.69 -14.74
CA PRO A 106 -9.14 14.25 -14.94
C PRO A 106 -8.97 13.48 -13.62
N PHE A 107 -8.34 14.10 -12.61
CA PHE A 107 -8.14 13.46 -11.31
C PHE A 107 -9.42 13.37 -10.50
N VAL A 108 -10.29 14.38 -10.58
CA VAL A 108 -11.58 14.33 -9.89
C VAL A 108 -12.49 13.31 -10.57
N LEU A 109 -12.55 13.30 -11.91
CA LEU A 109 -13.32 12.28 -12.65
C LEU A 109 -12.84 10.85 -12.33
N LEU A 110 -11.53 10.63 -12.25
CA LEU A 110 -10.96 9.34 -11.83
C LEU A 110 -11.36 8.96 -10.41
N GLY A 111 -11.32 9.91 -9.47
CA GLY A 111 -11.76 9.70 -8.09
C GLY A 111 -13.23 9.31 -8.02
N ASP A 112 -14.11 10.10 -8.65
CA ASP A 112 -15.55 9.88 -8.69
C ASP A 112 -15.88 8.48 -9.25
N VAL A 113 -15.22 8.08 -10.36
CA VAL A 113 -15.41 6.75 -10.97
C VAL A 113 -14.97 5.63 -10.04
N LEU A 114 -13.81 5.75 -9.41
CA LEU A 114 -13.32 4.71 -8.52
C LEU A 114 -14.18 4.59 -7.27
N ASP A 115 -14.68 5.70 -6.73
CA ASP A 115 -15.55 5.71 -5.55
C ASP A 115 -16.94 5.14 -5.82
N CYS A 116 -17.51 5.37 -7.01
CA CYS A 116 -18.81 4.84 -7.38
C CYS A 116 -18.80 3.37 -7.83
N LEU A 117 -17.67 2.85 -8.32
CA LEU A 117 -17.62 1.51 -8.90
C LEU A 117 -17.20 0.40 -7.91
N PRO A 118 -17.71 -0.83 -8.09
CA PRO A 118 -17.23 -2.01 -7.38
C PRO A 118 -15.76 -2.35 -7.66
N LEU A 119 -15.12 -3.05 -6.72
CA LEU A 119 -13.69 -3.36 -6.75
C LEU A 119 -13.21 -4.07 -8.04
N ALA A 120 -14.04 -4.94 -8.62
CA ALA A 120 -13.72 -5.67 -9.85
C ALA A 120 -13.47 -4.73 -11.06
N TYR A 121 -14.15 -3.59 -11.10
CA TYR A 121 -13.95 -2.59 -12.14
C TYR A 121 -12.82 -1.62 -11.81
N CYS A 122 -12.62 -1.31 -10.52
CA CYS A 122 -11.51 -0.49 -10.06
C CYS A 122 -10.15 -1.05 -10.50
N ASP A 123 -9.98 -2.37 -10.53
CA ASP A 123 -8.74 -3.01 -11.01
C ASP A 123 -8.45 -2.71 -12.50
N LYS A 124 -9.48 -2.83 -13.36
CA LYS A 124 -9.38 -2.49 -14.79
C LYS A 124 -9.05 -1.02 -15.01
N ILE A 125 -9.70 -0.13 -14.25
CA ILE A 125 -9.47 1.31 -14.33
C ILE A 125 -8.08 1.67 -13.79
N PHE A 126 -7.61 1.02 -12.73
CA PHE A 126 -6.27 1.26 -12.20
C PHE A 126 -5.18 0.86 -13.19
N THR A 127 -5.42 -0.18 -14.00
CA THR A 127 -4.53 -0.55 -15.11
C THR A 127 -4.39 0.59 -16.14
N PHE A 128 -5.44 1.37 -16.37
CA PHE A 128 -5.35 2.58 -17.20
C PHE A 128 -4.53 3.68 -16.52
N VAL A 129 -4.67 3.86 -15.20
CA VAL A 129 -3.88 4.82 -14.42
C VAL A 129 -2.39 4.48 -14.47
N GLU A 130 -2.03 3.20 -14.33
CA GLU A 130 -0.66 2.68 -14.43
C GLU A 130 -0.03 2.92 -15.83
N LYS A 131 -0.80 2.74 -16.90
CA LYS A 131 -0.33 3.00 -18.27
C LYS A 131 -0.02 4.47 -18.50
N ASN A 132 -0.75 5.37 -17.86
CA ASN A 132 -0.64 6.83 -18.05
C ASN A 132 0.33 7.52 -17.07
N VAL A 133 1.20 6.78 -16.36
CA VAL A 133 2.20 7.34 -15.43
C VAL A 133 3.04 8.46 -16.07
N GLY A 134 3.41 8.33 -17.35
CA GLY A 134 4.17 9.36 -18.05
C GLY A 134 3.45 10.71 -18.09
N THR A 135 2.14 10.68 -18.35
CA THR A 135 1.27 11.87 -18.36
C THR A 135 1.17 12.48 -16.96
N TRP A 136 0.93 11.66 -15.93
CA TRP A 136 0.81 12.12 -14.54
C TRP A 136 2.09 12.76 -13.98
N LYS A 137 3.26 12.35 -14.50
CA LYS A 137 4.57 12.91 -14.12
C LYS A 137 4.91 14.23 -14.80
N SER A 138 4.21 14.60 -15.87
CA SER A 138 4.45 15.89 -16.52
C SER A 138 4.07 17.04 -15.59
N ASN A 139 4.77 18.18 -15.70
CA ASN A 139 4.71 19.25 -14.70
C ASN A 139 3.28 19.80 -14.48
N THR A 140 2.51 19.93 -15.58
CA THR A 140 1.11 20.41 -15.56
C THR A 140 0.22 19.51 -14.70
N PHE A 141 0.36 18.20 -14.85
CA PHE A 141 -0.47 17.22 -14.16
C PHE A 141 0.07 16.87 -12.77
N TYR A 142 1.39 16.82 -12.59
CA TYR A 142 2.00 16.47 -11.31
C TYR A 142 1.70 17.53 -10.23
N SER A 143 1.89 18.81 -10.55
CA SER A 143 1.64 19.90 -9.61
C SER A 143 0.17 20.00 -9.18
N ALA A 144 -0.75 19.83 -10.13
CA ALA A 144 -2.19 19.89 -9.88
C ALA A 144 -2.77 18.61 -9.26
N GLY A 145 -2.21 17.45 -9.59
CA GLY A 145 -2.85 16.14 -9.41
C GLY A 145 -2.29 15.25 -8.32
N LYS A 146 -1.05 15.48 -7.85
CA LYS A 146 -0.36 14.55 -6.96
C LYS A 146 -1.13 14.20 -5.68
N ASN A 147 -1.81 15.18 -5.09
CA ASN A 147 -2.59 14.97 -3.86
C ASN A 147 -3.90 14.22 -4.13
N TYR A 148 -4.50 14.39 -5.31
CA TYR A 148 -5.69 13.63 -5.70
C TYR A 148 -5.35 12.16 -5.92
N LEU A 149 -4.25 11.88 -6.63
CA LEU A 149 -3.75 10.51 -6.82
C LEU A 149 -3.44 9.84 -5.48
N LEU A 150 -2.81 10.57 -4.55
CA LEU A 150 -2.52 10.06 -3.21
C LEU A 150 -3.79 9.70 -2.43
N ARG A 151 -4.80 10.60 -2.41
CA ARG A 151 -6.09 10.34 -1.74
C ARG A 151 -6.80 9.14 -2.34
N MET A 152 -6.96 9.14 -3.67
CA MET A 152 -7.58 8.05 -4.42
C MET A 152 -6.92 6.69 -4.14
N CYS A 153 -5.59 6.63 -4.12
CA CYS A 153 -4.87 5.40 -3.78
C CYS A 153 -5.09 4.99 -2.32
N ASN A 154 -5.08 5.92 -1.37
CA ASN A 154 -5.34 5.64 0.03
C ASN A 154 -6.79 5.17 0.28
N ASP A 155 -7.76 5.75 -0.42
CA ASP A 155 -9.16 5.37 -0.36
C ASP A 155 -9.39 3.96 -0.93
N LEU A 156 -8.73 3.62 -2.05
CA LEU A 156 -8.70 2.26 -2.56
C LEU A 156 -8.07 1.29 -1.54
N LEU A 157 -6.90 1.61 -0.98
CA LEU A 157 -6.25 0.76 0.03
C LEU A 157 -7.10 0.55 1.27
N ARG A 158 -7.96 1.51 1.65
CA ARG A 158 -8.90 1.39 2.77
C ARG A 158 -10.13 0.54 2.42
N ARG A 159 -10.58 0.57 1.17
CA ARG A 159 -11.71 -0.25 0.67
C ARG A 159 -11.33 -1.70 0.37
N LEU A 160 -10.06 -1.96 0.08
CA LEU A 160 -9.58 -3.29 -0.28
C LEU A 160 -9.38 -4.18 0.94
N SER A 161 -9.86 -5.42 0.83
CA SER A 161 -9.51 -6.47 1.77
C SER A 161 -8.00 -6.77 1.73
N LYS A 162 -7.36 -6.68 2.90
CA LYS A 162 -5.92 -6.95 3.07
C LYS A 162 -5.58 -8.46 3.00
N SER A 163 -6.56 -9.35 2.90
CA SER A 163 -6.35 -10.81 2.77
C SER A 163 -6.55 -11.33 1.34
N GLN A 164 -7.56 -10.84 0.63
CA GLN A 164 -7.91 -11.34 -0.71
C GLN A 164 -7.29 -10.51 -1.84
N ASN A 165 -7.16 -9.20 -1.67
CA ASN A 165 -6.72 -8.28 -2.73
C ASN A 165 -5.27 -7.81 -2.56
N THR A 166 -4.41 -8.66 -2.01
CA THR A 166 -3.00 -8.32 -1.70
C THR A 166 -2.22 -7.89 -2.94
N VAL A 167 -2.43 -8.57 -4.07
CA VAL A 167 -1.80 -8.24 -5.36
C VAL A 167 -2.19 -6.85 -5.83
N PHE A 168 -3.49 -6.51 -5.74
CA PHE A 168 -3.98 -5.20 -6.16
C PHE A 168 -3.48 -4.08 -5.22
N CYS A 169 -3.47 -4.32 -3.90
CA CYS A 169 -2.83 -3.42 -2.93
C CYS A 169 -1.34 -3.18 -3.27
N GLY A 170 -0.61 -4.24 -3.62
CA GLY A 170 0.80 -4.15 -4.03
C GLY A 170 0.99 -3.31 -5.29
N ARG A 171 0.14 -3.47 -6.30
CA ARG A 171 0.14 -2.64 -7.52
C ARG A 171 -0.10 -1.16 -7.21
N ILE A 172 -1.03 -0.84 -6.32
CA ILE A 172 -1.28 0.54 -5.89
C ILE A 172 -0.04 1.13 -5.20
N GLN A 173 0.60 0.38 -4.31
CA GLN A 173 1.82 0.83 -3.63
C GLN A 173 3.00 1.01 -4.61
N LEU A 174 3.17 0.10 -5.57
CA LEU A 174 4.19 0.23 -6.62
C LEU A 174 3.93 1.45 -7.52
N PHE A 175 2.67 1.73 -7.85
CA PHE A 175 2.30 2.94 -8.59
C PHE A 175 2.65 4.20 -7.80
N LEU A 176 2.32 4.28 -6.51
CA LEU A 176 2.68 5.41 -5.65
C LEU A 176 4.20 5.60 -5.54
N ALA A 177 4.94 4.51 -5.35
CA ALA A 177 6.41 4.53 -5.31
C ALA A 177 7.03 4.95 -6.65
N ARG A 178 6.37 4.63 -7.77
CA ARG A 178 6.79 5.07 -9.11
C ARG A 178 6.45 6.55 -9.34
N LEU A 179 5.33 7.03 -8.82
CA LEU A 179 4.84 8.40 -9.02
C LEU A 179 5.68 9.41 -8.25
N PHE A 180 5.95 9.15 -6.98
CA PHE A 180 6.65 10.06 -6.08
C PHE A 180 8.17 9.83 -6.12
N PRO A 181 8.99 10.91 -6.19
CA PRO A 181 10.42 10.82 -5.93
C PRO A 181 10.70 10.26 -4.53
N LEU A 182 11.83 9.58 -4.36
CA LEU A 182 12.24 9.00 -3.06
C LEU A 182 12.35 10.05 -1.93
N SER A 183 12.61 11.30 -2.26
CA SER A 183 12.71 12.42 -1.31
C SER A 183 11.35 13.08 -0.99
N GLU A 184 10.26 12.65 -1.62
CA GLU A 184 8.93 13.21 -1.33
C GLU A 184 8.48 12.77 0.07
N LYS A 185 8.21 13.75 0.94
CA LYS A 185 7.87 13.52 2.34
C LYS A 185 6.62 12.66 2.53
N SER A 186 5.66 12.67 1.60
CA SER A 186 4.44 11.85 1.67
C SER A 186 4.70 10.35 1.53
N GLY A 187 5.80 9.95 0.87
CA GLY A 187 6.21 8.56 0.73
C GLY A 187 7.11 8.07 1.85
N LEU A 188 7.44 8.93 2.82
CA LEU A 188 8.43 8.64 3.87
C LEU A 188 7.76 8.60 5.25
N ASN A 189 7.95 7.51 5.97
CA ASN A 189 7.59 7.43 7.39
C ASN A 189 8.62 8.20 8.25
N LEU A 190 8.72 9.53 8.10
CA LEU A 190 9.75 10.35 8.73
C LEU A 190 9.75 10.20 10.26
N GLN A 191 8.56 10.23 10.86
CA GLN A 191 8.38 10.09 12.31
C GLN A 191 8.73 8.69 12.84
N SER A 192 8.96 7.71 11.96
CA SER A 192 9.27 6.33 12.33
C SER A 192 8.17 5.69 13.19
N GLN A 193 6.91 5.96 12.83
CA GLN A 193 5.77 5.36 13.51
C GLN A 193 5.67 3.87 13.18
N PHE A 194 5.30 3.07 14.18
CA PHE A 194 5.06 1.64 14.01
C PHE A 194 3.64 1.38 13.53
N ASN A 195 3.46 0.40 12.65
CA ASN A 195 2.14 -0.05 12.24
C ASN A 195 1.53 -0.94 13.34
N LEU A 196 0.92 -0.31 14.33
CA LEU A 196 0.26 -1.02 15.42
C LEU A 196 -1.04 -1.69 14.97
N GLU A 197 -1.60 -1.46 13.78
CA GLU A 197 -2.84 -2.17 13.38
C GLU A 197 -2.59 -3.64 13.01
N ASN A 198 -1.35 -4.03 12.71
CA ASN A 198 -1.04 -5.40 12.29
C ASN A 198 -0.90 -6.35 13.49
N VAL A 199 -2.02 -6.62 14.15
CA VAL A 199 -2.07 -7.53 15.31
C VAL A 199 -1.97 -8.98 14.84
N THR A 200 -1.15 -9.76 15.52
CA THR A 200 -1.16 -11.23 15.39
C THR A 200 -2.19 -11.76 16.37
N VAL A 201 -3.30 -12.31 15.85
CA VAL A 201 -4.39 -12.86 16.66
C VAL A 201 -4.06 -14.32 16.96
N PHE A 202 -4.03 -14.69 18.23
CA PHE A 202 -3.70 -16.04 18.70
C PHE A 202 -4.61 -16.39 19.89
N ASN A 203 -4.70 -17.67 20.24
CA ASN A 203 -5.51 -18.10 21.37
C ASN A 203 -4.84 -17.72 22.69
N ALA A 204 -5.46 -16.82 23.46
CA ALA A 204 -4.96 -16.40 24.76
C ALA A 204 -5.65 -17.10 25.94
N ASN A 205 -6.71 -17.88 25.66
CA ASN A 205 -7.55 -18.54 26.66
C ASN A 205 -7.15 -20.01 26.85
N GLU A 206 -6.66 -20.35 28.04
CA GLU A 206 -6.32 -21.74 28.40
C GLU A 206 -7.52 -22.69 28.31
N GLN A 207 -8.74 -22.19 28.53
CA GLN A 207 -9.98 -22.98 28.50
C GLN A 207 -10.43 -23.37 27.09
N GLU A 208 -9.99 -22.65 26.06
CA GLU A 208 -10.29 -22.92 24.65
C GLU A 208 -9.11 -23.62 23.95
N SER A 209 -8.09 -24.06 24.72
CA SER A 209 -6.91 -24.75 24.19
C SER A 209 -7.31 -26.06 23.52
N THR A 210 -6.87 -26.20 22.27
CA THR A 210 -6.98 -27.43 21.48
C THR A 210 -5.84 -28.41 21.77
N LEU A 211 -4.78 -27.95 22.46
CA LEU A 211 -3.68 -28.79 22.94
C LEU A 211 -4.10 -29.55 24.21
N GLY A 212 -4.13 -30.88 24.13
CA GLY A 212 -4.38 -31.76 25.28
C GLY A 212 -5.83 -32.23 25.47
N GLN A 213 -6.78 -31.84 24.60
CA GLN A 213 -8.11 -32.44 24.58
C GLN A 213 -8.03 -33.84 23.95
N LYS A 214 -8.18 -34.89 24.77
CA LYS A 214 -8.62 -36.19 24.27
C LYS A 214 -10.00 -35.98 23.66
N VAL A 215 -10.19 -36.43 22.43
CA VAL A 215 -11.48 -36.45 21.75
C VAL A 215 -12.47 -37.21 22.64
N GLU A 216 -13.31 -36.49 23.40
CA GLU A 216 -14.59 -37.03 23.82
C GLU A 216 -15.59 -36.56 22.77
N GLU A 217 -16.03 -37.51 21.96
CA GLU A 217 -17.13 -37.37 21.02
C GLU A 217 -18.35 -36.80 21.77
N LYS A 218 -18.66 -35.53 21.50
CA LYS A 218 -20.02 -35.01 21.59
C LYS A 218 -20.35 -34.23 20.33
N ASP A 219 -20.94 -35.00 19.43
CA ASP A 219 -21.87 -34.62 18.37
C ASP A 219 -22.83 -33.50 18.84
N ASP A 220 -22.74 -32.31 18.23
CA ASP A 220 -23.89 -31.58 17.69
C ASP A 220 -23.45 -30.30 16.92
N GLY A 221 -23.54 -30.38 15.58
CA GLY A 221 -24.08 -29.32 14.72
C GLY A 221 -23.24 -28.07 14.36
N MET A 222 -22.41 -28.14 13.31
CA MET A 222 -22.54 -27.38 12.04
C MET A 222 -21.33 -27.62 11.13
N GLU A 223 -21.59 -28.23 9.98
CA GLU A 223 -20.61 -28.47 8.91
C GLU A 223 -20.10 -27.16 8.33
N ILE A 224 -18.82 -26.86 8.57
CA ILE A 224 -18.02 -26.02 7.67
C ILE A 224 -17.29 -27.03 6.79
N GLU A 225 -17.62 -27.06 5.49
CA GLU A 225 -16.93 -27.84 4.47
C GLU A 225 -15.44 -27.44 4.44
N GLU A 226 -14.62 -28.13 5.23
CA GLU A 226 -13.19 -28.27 4.98
C GLU A 226 -13.03 -29.24 3.82
N GLY A 227 -12.54 -28.74 2.68
CA GLY A 227 -12.28 -29.56 1.51
C GLY A 227 -11.34 -30.71 1.84
N GLU A 228 -11.85 -31.93 1.68
CA GLU A 228 -11.10 -33.19 1.70
C GLU A 228 -9.81 -33.07 0.89
N MET A 229 -8.67 -33.12 1.57
CA MET A 229 -7.47 -33.71 0.99
C MET A 229 -7.37 -35.14 1.52
N GLY A 230 -7.28 -36.08 0.59
CA GLY A 230 -7.35 -37.52 0.81
C GLY A 230 -6.45 -38.01 1.94
N ASP A 231 -7.08 -38.86 2.75
CA ASP A 231 -6.51 -39.72 3.78
C ASP A 231 -5.60 -40.77 3.12
N ASP A 232 -4.33 -40.83 3.52
CA ASP A 232 -3.44 -42.01 3.55
C ASP A 232 -1.99 -41.56 3.77
N ASP A 233 -1.67 -41.23 5.03
CA ASP A 233 -0.45 -41.68 5.70
C ASP A 233 -0.38 -41.04 7.10
N ALA A 234 -0.22 -41.88 8.12
CA ALA A 234 -0.16 -41.52 9.52
C ALA A 234 0.73 -40.28 9.78
N PRO A 235 0.30 -39.33 10.65
CA PRO A 235 1.12 -38.17 10.94
C PRO A 235 2.40 -38.65 11.61
N ASN A 236 3.53 -38.50 10.92
CA ASN A 236 4.84 -38.58 11.51
C ASN A 236 4.87 -37.60 12.69
N SER A 237 4.73 -38.14 13.91
CA SER A 237 4.76 -37.37 15.14
C SER A 237 6.15 -36.77 15.32
N SER A 238 6.36 -35.55 14.83
CA SER A 238 7.50 -34.72 15.22
C SER A 238 7.33 -34.36 16.69
N SER A 239 7.94 -35.17 17.55
CA SER A 239 7.80 -35.21 19.01
C SER A 239 8.39 -33.98 19.71
N ILE A 240 7.81 -32.80 19.52
CA ILE A 240 7.98 -31.67 20.44
C ILE A 240 6.78 -31.71 21.38
N PRO A 241 6.95 -31.90 22.70
CA PRO A 241 5.86 -31.71 23.64
C PRO A 241 5.56 -30.21 23.71
N ILE A 242 4.68 -29.74 22.84
CA ILE A 242 4.25 -28.35 22.82
C ILE A 242 3.17 -28.19 23.87
N ASP A 243 3.59 -27.66 25.00
CA ASP A 243 2.68 -27.17 26.02
C ASP A 243 2.10 -25.82 25.57
N TYR A 244 0.83 -25.58 25.90
CA TYR A 244 0.13 -24.32 25.70
C TYR A 244 0.94 -23.13 26.25
N ASN A 245 1.68 -23.35 27.34
CA ASN A 245 2.60 -22.35 27.89
C ASN A 245 3.66 -21.85 26.89
N LEU A 246 4.25 -22.73 26.08
CA LEU A 246 5.24 -22.34 25.07
C LEU A 246 4.56 -21.55 23.94
N TYR A 247 3.41 -22.03 23.46
CA TYR A 247 2.62 -21.35 22.44
C TYR A 247 2.26 -19.92 22.87
N ARG A 248 1.73 -19.74 24.09
CA ARG A 248 1.35 -18.43 24.63
C ARG A 248 2.55 -17.50 24.74
N LYS A 249 3.68 -17.98 25.30
CA LYS A 249 4.91 -17.18 25.43
C LYS A 249 5.45 -16.76 24.06
N PHE A 250 5.45 -17.69 23.11
CA PHE A 250 5.90 -17.45 21.74
C PHE A 250 5.08 -16.36 21.04
N TRP A 251 3.75 -16.47 21.02
CA TRP A 251 2.94 -15.45 20.35
C TRP A 251 2.87 -14.13 21.11
N THR A 252 3.06 -14.14 22.43
CA THR A 252 3.23 -12.91 23.21
C THR A 252 4.48 -12.14 22.77
N LEU A 253 5.58 -12.82 22.42
CA LEU A 253 6.77 -12.17 21.85
C LEU A 253 6.46 -11.41 20.56
N GLN A 254 5.48 -11.87 19.77
CA GLN A 254 5.09 -11.19 18.54
C GLN A 254 4.56 -9.78 18.77
N ASP A 255 3.94 -9.51 19.92
CA ASP A 255 3.51 -8.15 20.27
C ASP A 255 4.71 -7.23 20.58
N PHE A 256 5.77 -7.76 21.19
CA PHE A 256 7.02 -7.01 21.39
C PHE A 256 7.71 -6.68 20.07
N PHE A 257 7.69 -7.60 19.08
CA PHE A 257 8.19 -7.31 17.73
C PHE A 257 7.34 -6.28 16.98
N ARG A 258 6.02 -6.27 17.21
CA ARG A 258 5.10 -5.27 16.65
C ARG A 258 5.29 -3.89 17.28
N ASN A 259 5.54 -3.83 18.60
CA ASN A 259 5.72 -2.59 19.34
C ASN A 259 7.02 -2.61 20.15
N PRO A 260 8.16 -2.26 19.52
CA PRO A 260 9.47 -2.32 20.18
C PRO A 260 9.62 -1.30 21.31
N VAL A 261 8.74 -0.29 21.39
CA VAL A 261 8.75 0.71 22.46
C VAL A 261 8.45 0.09 23.83
N GLN A 262 7.70 -1.01 23.87
CA GLN A 262 7.43 -1.75 25.11
C GLN A 262 8.72 -2.27 25.78
N CYS A 263 9.78 -2.50 25.01
CA CYS A 263 11.06 -2.98 25.53
C CYS A 263 11.79 -1.97 26.45
N TYR A 264 11.35 -0.70 26.47
CA TYR A 264 11.90 0.31 27.39
C TYR A 264 11.22 0.33 28.77
N ASP A 265 10.09 -0.37 28.94
CA ASP A 265 9.47 -0.54 30.24
C ASP A 265 10.10 -1.69 31.04
N LYS A 266 10.30 -1.48 32.35
CA LYS A 266 11.04 -2.45 33.20
C LYS A 266 10.33 -3.80 33.33
N ASN A 267 9.01 -3.80 33.47
CA ASN A 267 8.24 -5.05 33.66
C ASN A 267 8.11 -5.81 32.34
N SER A 268 7.84 -5.06 31.28
CA SER A 268 7.74 -5.55 29.91
C SER A 268 9.08 -6.16 29.46
N TRP A 269 10.20 -5.49 29.74
CA TRP A 269 11.55 -6.02 29.46
C TRP A 269 11.86 -7.33 30.18
N LYS A 270 11.55 -7.44 31.49
CA LYS A 270 11.75 -8.70 32.23
C LYS A 270 10.95 -9.86 31.63
N THR A 271 9.74 -9.57 31.16
CA THR A 271 8.88 -10.55 30.50
C THR A 271 9.47 -10.96 29.15
N PHE A 272 9.93 -9.98 28.36
CA PHE A 272 10.60 -10.21 27.08
C PHE A 272 11.86 -11.07 27.22
N LEU A 273 12.71 -10.78 28.22
CA LEU A 273 13.91 -11.59 28.52
C LEU A 273 13.53 -13.04 28.79
N LYS A 274 12.63 -13.27 29.76
CA LYS A 274 12.21 -14.61 30.15
C LYS A 274 11.64 -15.40 28.98
N PHE A 275 10.75 -14.79 28.20
CA PHE A 275 10.10 -15.49 27.09
C PHE A 275 11.09 -15.73 25.93
N SER A 276 11.99 -14.79 25.67
CA SER A 276 13.02 -14.96 24.63
C SER A 276 14.02 -16.04 24.99
N ASP A 277 14.50 -16.09 26.23
CA ASP A 277 15.44 -17.12 26.70
C ASP A 277 14.82 -18.52 26.56
N GLU A 278 13.55 -18.68 26.93
CA GLU A 278 12.84 -19.96 26.77
C GLU A 278 12.69 -20.36 25.29
N VAL A 279 12.24 -19.46 24.42
CA VAL A 279 12.05 -19.75 22.99
C VAL A 279 13.38 -20.03 22.28
N LEU A 280 14.43 -19.25 22.55
CA LEU A 280 15.76 -19.48 21.98
C LEU A 280 16.39 -20.79 22.51
N THR A 281 16.10 -21.18 23.75
CA THR A 281 16.50 -22.48 24.30
C THR A 281 15.81 -23.63 23.57
N VAL A 282 14.53 -23.50 23.22
CA VAL A 282 13.81 -24.47 22.38
C VAL A 282 14.46 -24.57 20.99
N PHE A 283 14.77 -23.44 20.35
CA PHE A 283 15.46 -23.45 19.05
C PHE A 283 16.87 -24.06 19.11
N LYS A 284 17.59 -23.86 20.21
CA LYS A 284 18.92 -24.44 20.42
C LYS A 284 18.87 -25.95 20.70
N SER A 285 17.88 -26.41 21.45
CA SER A 285 17.73 -27.82 21.81
C SER A 285 17.20 -28.67 20.66
N TYR A 286 16.30 -28.13 19.84
CA TYR A 286 15.79 -28.81 18.65
C TYR A 286 16.60 -28.43 17.41
N LYS A 287 17.51 -29.29 16.96
CA LYS A 287 18.24 -29.07 15.70
C LYS A 287 17.47 -29.63 14.51
N LEU A 288 17.36 -28.84 13.45
CA LEU A 288 16.71 -29.26 12.20
C LEU A 288 17.63 -30.21 11.42
N ASP A 289 17.06 -31.26 10.83
CA ASP A 289 17.79 -32.18 9.95
C ASP A 289 17.80 -31.64 8.50
N ASP A 290 19.00 -31.44 7.96
CA ASP A 290 19.28 -30.93 6.61
C ASP A 290 18.71 -31.84 5.50
N THR A 291 18.57 -33.14 5.82
CA THR A 291 18.12 -34.19 4.90
C THR A 291 16.63 -34.04 4.54
N GLN A 292 15.81 -33.62 5.50
CA GLN A 292 14.36 -33.45 5.30
C GLN A 292 14.05 -32.15 4.54
N ALA A 293 14.73 -31.05 4.87
CA ALA A 293 14.56 -29.76 4.18
C ALA A 293 14.93 -29.84 2.69
N SER A 294 15.99 -30.57 2.37
CA SER A 294 16.44 -30.78 0.99
C SER A 294 15.47 -31.65 0.18
N ARG A 295 14.86 -32.68 0.80
CA ARG A 295 13.82 -33.50 0.15
C ARG A 295 12.54 -32.71 -0.13
N LYS A 296 12.07 -31.94 0.86
CA LYS A 296 10.84 -31.13 0.75
C LYS A 296 10.96 -30.08 -0.37
N LYS A 297 12.12 -29.43 -0.49
CA LYS A 297 12.41 -28.49 -1.59
C LYS A 297 12.39 -29.16 -2.97
N ILE A 298 12.87 -30.41 -3.07
CA ILE A 298 12.87 -31.17 -4.34
C ILE A 298 11.45 -31.64 -4.70
N GLU A 299 10.62 -31.97 -3.71
CA GLU A 299 9.22 -32.35 -3.91
C GLU A 299 8.36 -31.13 -4.32
N GLU A 300 8.56 -29.97 -3.69
CA GLU A 300 7.89 -28.70 -4.07
C GLU A 300 8.23 -28.27 -5.51
N LEU A 301 9.49 -28.44 -5.94
CA LEU A 301 9.92 -28.16 -7.32
C LEU A 301 9.30 -29.13 -8.34
N LYS A 302 8.87 -30.33 -7.90
CA LYS A 302 8.29 -31.36 -8.76
C LYS A 302 6.76 -31.32 -8.84
N SER A 303 6.07 -30.82 -7.80
CA SER A 303 4.62 -30.94 -7.72
C SER A 303 3.85 -29.95 -8.59
N GLY A 304 4.48 -28.87 -9.10
CA GLY A 304 3.84 -27.94 -10.05
C GLY A 304 2.52 -27.32 -9.57
N GLY A 305 2.17 -27.48 -8.29
CA GLY A 305 0.92 -26.99 -7.72
C GLY A 305 0.92 -25.46 -7.66
N GLU A 306 -0.27 -24.86 -7.68
CA GLU A 306 -0.42 -23.44 -7.35
C GLU A 306 0.20 -23.20 -5.97
N HIS A 307 1.30 -22.44 -5.93
CA HIS A 307 1.93 -22.04 -4.68
C HIS A 307 0.95 -21.14 -3.91
N VAL A 308 0.21 -21.73 -2.97
CA VAL A 308 -0.62 -20.98 -2.03
C VAL A 308 0.32 -20.23 -1.09
N TYR A 309 0.41 -18.91 -1.27
CA TYR A 309 1.26 -18.05 -0.47
C TYR A 309 0.55 -17.60 0.80
N PHE A 310 1.10 -17.96 1.96
CA PHE A 310 0.60 -17.51 3.26
C PHE A 310 1.20 -16.15 3.61
N ALA A 311 0.38 -15.09 3.53
CA ALA A 311 0.83 -13.72 3.78
C ALA A 311 1.01 -13.38 5.28
N LYS A 312 0.42 -14.16 6.18
CA LYS A 312 0.50 -13.98 7.64
C LYS A 312 0.87 -15.29 8.33
N PHE A 313 1.36 -15.18 9.56
CA PHE A 313 1.59 -16.33 10.42
C PHE A 313 0.28 -17.07 10.71
N LEU A 314 0.35 -18.40 10.67
CA LEU A 314 -0.74 -19.26 11.08
C LEU A 314 -0.61 -19.48 12.59
N THR A 315 -1.52 -18.93 13.37
CA THR A 315 -1.45 -18.97 14.83
C THR A 315 -2.18 -20.17 15.43
N SER A 316 -2.42 -21.24 14.65
CA SER A 316 -3.07 -22.45 15.18
C SER A 316 -2.14 -23.17 16.14
N GLU A 317 -2.66 -23.55 17.30
CA GLU A 317 -1.91 -24.30 18.33
C GLU A 317 -1.46 -25.67 17.81
N LYS A 318 -2.31 -26.34 17.04
CA LYS A 318 -2.04 -27.67 16.45
C LYS A 318 -0.92 -27.66 15.40
N LEU A 319 -0.58 -26.49 14.86
CA LEU A 319 0.46 -26.35 13.82
C LEU A 319 1.82 -25.96 14.39
N MET A 320 1.91 -25.69 15.69
CA MET A 320 3.12 -25.12 16.28
C MET A 320 4.33 -26.06 16.13
N ASP A 321 4.14 -27.37 16.15
CA ASP A 321 5.20 -28.37 15.97
C ASP A 321 5.73 -28.40 14.53
N LEU A 322 4.83 -28.36 13.57
CA LEU A 322 5.14 -28.28 12.15
C LEU A 322 5.87 -26.97 11.84
N GLN A 323 5.45 -25.85 12.45
CA GLN A 323 6.09 -24.55 12.29
C GLN A 323 7.47 -24.50 12.93
N LEU A 324 7.64 -25.01 14.14
CA LEU A 324 8.95 -25.10 14.80
C LEU A 324 9.92 -26.01 14.05
N SER A 325 9.40 -26.96 13.28
CA SER A 325 10.19 -27.85 12.41
C SER A 325 10.51 -27.20 11.05
N ASP A 326 9.85 -26.11 10.67
CA ASP A 326 10.13 -25.39 9.44
C ASP A 326 11.32 -24.41 9.61
N SER A 327 12.35 -24.64 8.79
CA SER A 327 13.50 -23.76 8.67
C SER A 327 13.17 -22.32 8.32
N ASN A 328 12.20 -22.09 7.42
CA ASN A 328 11.82 -20.75 7.01
C ASN A 328 11.15 -20.03 8.18
N PHE A 329 10.21 -20.67 8.87
CA PHE A 329 9.60 -20.11 10.08
C PHE A 329 10.64 -19.68 11.11
N ARG A 330 11.63 -20.53 11.43
CA ARG A 330 12.74 -20.14 12.33
C ARG A 330 13.51 -18.92 11.84
N ARG A 331 13.82 -18.86 10.54
CA ARG A 331 14.50 -17.69 9.95
C ARG A 331 13.69 -16.42 10.13
N HIS A 332 12.37 -16.46 9.92
CA HIS A 332 11.52 -15.29 10.12
C HIS A 332 11.63 -14.76 11.56
N ILE A 333 11.53 -15.64 12.56
CA ILE A 333 11.60 -15.25 13.98
C ILE A 333 13.00 -14.75 14.36
N LEU A 334 14.05 -15.46 13.96
CA LEU A 334 15.44 -15.08 14.25
C LEU A 334 15.81 -13.75 13.58
N VAL A 335 15.36 -13.50 12.34
CA VAL A 335 15.56 -12.22 11.66
C VAL A 335 14.75 -11.10 12.35
N GLN A 336 13.54 -11.37 12.84
CA GLN A 336 12.79 -10.39 13.65
C GLN A 336 13.55 -9.99 14.93
N TYR A 337 14.20 -10.94 15.60
CA TYR A 337 15.10 -10.63 16.72
C TYR A 337 16.22 -9.67 16.32
N LEU A 338 16.90 -9.94 15.20
CA LEU A 338 18.00 -9.09 14.74
C LEU A 338 17.53 -7.67 14.38
N ILE A 339 16.40 -7.55 13.67
CA ILE A 339 15.80 -6.25 13.34
C ILE A 339 15.43 -5.48 14.61
N LEU A 340 14.83 -6.15 15.60
CA LEU A 340 14.50 -5.55 16.90
C LEU A 340 15.76 -5.08 17.62
N PHE A 341 16.79 -5.92 17.71
CA PHE A 341 18.05 -5.58 18.38
C PHE A 341 18.75 -4.39 17.73
N GLN A 342 18.80 -4.35 16.39
CA GLN A 342 19.34 -3.21 15.67
C GLN A 342 18.55 -1.93 15.94
N TYR A 343 17.21 -1.99 15.98
CA TYR A 343 16.39 -0.83 16.33
C TYR A 343 16.61 -0.35 17.78
N LEU A 344 16.71 -1.27 18.73
CA LEU A 344 16.90 -0.94 20.15
C LEU A 344 18.23 -0.22 20.38
N LYS A 345 19.30 -0.69 19.73
CA LYS A 345 20.65 -0.10 19.76
C LYS A 345 20.80 1.14 18.87
N GLY A 346 20.06 1.20 17.77
CA GLY A 346 20.18 2.26 16.77
C GLY A 346 19.69 3.62 17.28
N GLN A 347 20.35 4.67 16.80
CA GLN A 347 19.88 6.03 16.96
C GLN A 347 18.85 6.37 15.88
N VAL A 348 17.69 6.85 16.30
CA VAL A 348 16.59 7.27 15.42
C VAL A 348 16.17 8.67 15.84
N LYS A 349 16.16 9.62 14.90
CA LYS A 349 15.95 11.06 15.17
C LYS A 349 14.67 11.39 15.95
N PHE A 350 13.61 10.64 15.72
CA PHE A 350 12.30 10.85 16.35
C PHE A 350 12.03 9.90 17.55
N LYS A 351 13.05 9.14 17.99
CA LYS A 351 12.98 8.31 19.20
C LYS A 351 13.02 9.21 20.43
N SER A 352 12.18 8.92 21.42
CA SER A 352 12.14 9.70 22.67
C SER A 352 13.49 9.65 23.39
N SER A 353 13.90 10.79 23.97
CA SER A 353 15.13 10.87 24.79
C SER A 353 15.10 9.95 26.01
N ASN A 354 13.92 9.49 26.43
CA ASN A 354 13.75 8.60 27.57
C ASN A 354 13.96 7.11 27.20
N TYR A 355 14.12 6.79 25.92
CA TYR A 355 14.32 5.41 25.44
C TYR A 355 15.80 5.06 25.39
N ILE A 356 16.38 4.96 26.59
CA ILE A 356 17.78 4.61 26.83
C ILE A 356 17.83 3.18 27.37
N LEU A 357 18.76 2.37 26.84
CA LEU A 357 19.05 1.04 27.36
C LEU A 357 20.07 1.13 28.48
N LEU A 358 19.92 0.28 29.50
CA LEU A 358 20.95 0.09 30.51
C LEU A 358 22.12 -0.74 29.94
N ASP A 359 23.30 -0.63 30.55
CA ASP A 359 24.50 -1.36 30.11
C ASP A 359 24.27 -2.88 30.17
N GLU A 360 23.62 -3.38 31.22
CA GLU A 360 23.26 -4.80 31.36
C GLU A 360 22.34 -5.28 30.22
N GLN A 361 21.38 -4.44 29.81
CA GLN A 361 20.48 -4.76 28.70
C GLN A 361 21.23 -4.78 27.37
N SER A 362 22.17 -3.85 27.19
CA SER A 362 23.00 -3.76 25.99
C SER A 362 23.92 -4.98 25.84
N LEU A 363 24.53 -5.43 26.94
CA LEU A 363 25.33 -6.66 26.98
C LEU A 363 24.49 -7.90 26.67
N TRP A 364 23.30 -8.02 27.27
CA TRP A 364 22.39 -9.14 26.96
C TRP A 364 21.99 -9.15 25.48
N ILE A 365 21.72 -7.98 24.89
CA ILE A 365 21.41 -7.88 23.45
C ILE A 365 22.61 -8.36 22.61
N GLU A 366 23.85 -8.02 22.97
CA GLU A 366 25.05 -8.46 22.25
C GLU A 366 25.24 -9.97 22.27
N ASP A 367 25.12 -10.56 23.45
CA ASP A 367 25.30 -12.00 23.61
C ASP A 367 24.17 -12.78 22.93
N THR A 368 22.94 -12.28 23.03
CA THR A 368 21.79 -12.87 22.35
C THR A 368 21.89 -12.69 20.83
N THR A 369 22.43 -11.57 20.34
CA THR A 369 22.69 -11.35 18.91
C THR A 369 23.66 -12.39 18.35
N LYS A 370 24.76 -12.67 19.08
CA LYS A 370 25.72 -13.73 18.70
C LYS A 370 25.04 -15.10 18.65
N LEU A 371 24.21 -15.41 19.66
CA LEU A 371 23.43 -16.65 19.70
C LEU A 371 22.47 -16.77 18.50
N VAL A 372 21.75 -15.70 18.16
CA VAL A 372 20.82 -15.68 17.02
C VAL A 372 21.56 -15.89 15.69
N HIS A 373 22.72 -15.25 15.49
CA HIS A 373 23.55 -15.50 14.30
C HIS A 373 24.07 -16.94 14.22
N GLN A 374 24.44 -17.53 15.36
CA GLN A 374 24.81 -18.95 15.45
C GLN A 374 23.62 -19.86 15.06
N LEU A 375 22.43 -19.62 15.60
CA LEU A 375 21.23 -20.39 15.28
C LEU A 375 20.86 -20.25 13.79
N LEU A 376 20.99 -19.05 13.21
CA LEU A 376 20.80 -18.84 11.77
C LEU A 376 21.82 -19.61 10.93
N SER A 377 23.10 -19.65 11.35
CA SER A 377 24.12 -20.42 10.66
C SER A 377 23.88 -21.92 10.71
N GLU A 378 23.31 -22.40 11.83
CA GLU A 378 22.94 -23.80 12.04
C GLU A 378 21.61 -24.17 11.35
N THR A 379 20.85 -23.19 10.83
CA THR A 379 19.53 -23.42 10.21
C THR A 379 19.66 -23.73 8.70
N PRO A 380 19.36 -24.96 8.27
CA PRO A 380 19.34 -25.32 6.85
C PRO A 380 18.29 -24.56 6.04
N PRO A 381 18.38 -24.52 4.70
CA PRO A 381 19.52 -24.88 3.87
C PRO A 381 20.53 -23.70 3.75
N VAL A 382 21.83 -23.98 3.72
CA VAL A 382 22.90 -22.97 3.52
C VAL A 382 22.89 -21.84 4.57
N GLY A 383 22.75 -22.22 5.85
CA GLY A 383 22.61 -21.29 6.98
C GLY A 383 23.72 -20.24 7.09
N GLU A 384 24.99 -20.63 6.91
CA GLU A 384 26.12 -19.67 6.97
C GLU A 384 26.00 -18.53 5.94
N LYS A 385 25.67 -18.86 4.69
CA LYS A 385 25.50 -17.86 3.64
C LYS A 385 24.31 -16.96 3.94
N PHE A 386 23.22 -17.53 4.45
CA PHE A 386 22.05 -16.77 4.87
C PHE A 386 22.40 -15.80 6.00
N SER A 387 23.09 -16.26 7.05
CA SER A 387 23.52 -15.43 8.18
C SER A 387 24.41 -14.25 7.73
N LYS A 388 25.41 -14.49 6.88
CA LYS A 388 26.25 -13.43 6.29
C LYS A 388 25.47 -12.43 5.42
N THR A 389 24.45 -12.92 4.71
CA THR A 389 23.59 -12.07 3.88
C THR A 389 22.74 -11.16 4.77
N VAL A 390 22.16 -11.70 5.84
CA VAL A 390 21.40 -10.92 6.83
C VAL A 390 22.30 -9.88 7.48
N GLU A 391 23.50 -10.24 7.92
CA GLU A 391 24.48 -9.30 8.48
C GLU A 391 24.80 -8.16 7.50
N HIS A 392 25.02 -8.46 6.22
CA HIS A 392 25.23 -7.44 5.20
C HIS A 392 24.01 -6.52 5.03
N ILE A 393 22.79 -7.07 5.02
CA ILE A 393 21.56 -6.29 4.91
C ILE A 393 21.42 -5.35 6.11
N LEU A 394 21.60 -5.84 7.34
CA LEU A 394 21.53 -5.04 8.57
C LEU A 394 22.56 -3.88 8.54
N ASN A 395 23.77 -4.13 8.06
CA ASN A 395 24.76 -3.07 7.84
C ASN A 395 24.31 -2.03 6.81
N THR A 396 23.63 -2.44 5.73
CA THR A 396 23.06 -1.48 4.76
C THR A 396 21.86 -0.71 5.33
N GLU A 397 21.10 -1.29 6.26
CA GLU A 397 20.02 -0.60 6.96
C GLU A 397 20.54 0.54 7.83
N GLU A 398 21.75 0.43 8.41
CA GLU A 398 22.37 1.52 9.16
C GLU A 398 22.59 2.75 8.27
N ASN A 399 23.04 2.55 7.03
CA ASN A 399 23.19 3.64 6.05
C ASN A 399 21.84 4.30 5.73
N TRP A 400 20.79 3.50 5.57
CA TRP A 400 19.44 4.01 5.32
C TRP A 400 18.88 4.79 6.51
N ASN A 401 19.13 4.30 7.73
CA ASN A 401 18.75 4.99 8.96
C ASN A 401 19.50 6.33 9.11
N ALA A 402 20.79 6.37 8.80
CA ALA A 402 21.58 7.61 8.79
C ALA A 402 21.01 8.63 7.79
N TRP A 403 20.77 8.22 6.54
CA TRP A 403 20.15 9.07 5.52
C TRP A 403 18.78 9.61 5.96
N LYS A 404 17.97 8.78 6.62
CA LYS A 404 16.68 9.19 7.16
C LYS A 404 16.82 10.21 8.30
N ASN A 405 17.77 10.01 9.21
CA ASN A 405 18.08 10.93 10.31
C ASN A 405 18.53 12.30 9.79
N GLU A 406 19.22 12.35 8.66
CA GLU A 406 19.57 13.60 7.98
C GLU A 406 18.37 14.33 7.34
N GLY A 407 17.18 13.71 7.36
CA GLY A 407 15.96 14.30 6.78
C GLY A 407 15.72 13.88 5.34
N CYS A 408 16.27 12.75 4.92
CA CYS A 408 16.04 12.15 3.59
C CYS A 408 16.46 13.09 2.43
N PRO A 409 17.73 13.55 2.39
CA PRO A 409 18.19 14.43 1.31
C PRO A 409 18.00 13.78 -0.07
N SER A 410 17.69 14.60 -1.07
CA SER A 410 17.49 14.11 -2.44
C SER A 410 18.76 13.47 -2.99
N PHE A 411 18.65 12.27 -3.56
CA PHE A 411 19.72 11.64 -4.33
C PHE A 411 19.90 12.28 -5.72
N VAL A 412 18.91 13.07 -6.17
CA VAL A 412 19.00 13.79 -7.45
C VAL A 412 19.92 14.99 -7.26
N LYS A 413 21.14 14.86 -7.76
CA LYS A 413 22.06 15.98 -7.91
C LYS A 413 21.59 16.81 -9.11
N GLU A 414 21.05 17.99 -8.86
CA GLU A 414 20.80 18.95 -9.95
C GLU A 414 22.15 19.31 -10.59
N ARG A 415 22.23 19.25 -11.93
CA ARG A 415 23.41 19.80 -12.61
C ARG A 415 23.44 21.29 -12.29
N PRO A 416 24.60 21.86 -11.89
CA PRO A 416 24.72 23.30 -11.75
C PRO A 416 24.26 23.92 -13.06
N THR A 417 23.26 24.80 -13.00
CA THR A 417 22.94 25.64 -14.16
C THR A 417 24.19 26.45 -14.44
N GLU A 418 24.85 26.16 -15.56
CA GLU A 418 25.89 27.02 -16.09
C GLU A 418 25.28 28.42 -16.18
N THR A 419 25.66 29.29 -15.24
CA THR A 419 25.49 30.72 -15.37
C THR A 419 26.20 31.08 -16.66
N LYS A 420 25.42 31.31 -17.72
CA LYS A 420 25.95 31.83 -18.97
C LYS A 420 26.75 33.11 -18.65
N PRO A 421 27.94 33.26 -19.25
CA PRO A 421 28.85 34.36 -18.97
C PRO A 421 28.25 35.74 -19.28
#